data_AF-A0A7X7SLM3-F1
#
_entry.id   AF-A0A7X7SLM3-F1
#
_cell.length_a   1.000
_cell.length_b   1.000
_cell.length_c   1.000
_cell.angle_alpha   90.00
_cell.angle_beta   90.00
_cell.angle_gamma   90.00
#
_symmetry.space_group_name_H-M   'P 1'
#
loop_
_entity.id
_entity.type
_entity.pdbx_description
1 polymer ?
#
loop_
_entity_poly.entity_id
_entity_poly.type
_entity_poly.pdbx_seq_one_letter_code
_entity_poly.pdbx_strand_id
1 'polypeptide(L)'
;MSLPSELELLSAWWSVEEGAWITHFEATYPGETFCRSEVRVSSAAIAGVGIGHRGEGRDAEGIDAVVALARDQLLEILEREGRPVSLVVTMGTDGWEVIKRGYPG
;
A
#
# COMPACT_ATOMS: atom_id res chain seq x y z
N MET A 1 -15.66 10.00 7.60
CA MET A 1 -15.81 9.35 6.29
C MET A 1 -15.55 7.87 6.55
N SER A 2 -16.52 7.02 6.24
CA SER A 2 -16.44 5.59 6.54
C SER A 2 -15.79 4.90 5.35
N LEU A 3 -14.76 4.08 5.61
CA LEU A 3 -14.31 3.02 4.70
C LEU A 3 -15.54 2.29 4.13
N PRO A 4 -15.50 1.66 2.93
CA PRO A 4 -16.49 0.64 2.60
C PRO A 4 -16.52 -0.30 3.80
N SER A 5 -17.63 -0.31 4.53
CA SER A 5 -17.71 -0.54 5.98
C SER A 5 -17.41 -1.98 6.43
N GLU A 6 -16.80 -2.77 5.56
CA GLU A 6 -16.66 -4.22 5.66
C GLU A 6 -15.39 -4.76 4.95
N LEU A 7 -14.45 -3.90 4.52
CA LEU A 7 -13.12 -4.37 4.06
C LEU A 7 -12.30 -4.83 5.26
N GLU A 8 -11.92 -6.10 5.28
CA GLU A 8 -11.05 -6.66 6.32
C GLU A 8 -9.65 -6.91 5.75
N LEU A 9 -8.65 -6.26 6.33
CA LEU A 9 -7.24 -6.52 6.02
C LEU A 9 -6.79 -7.79 6.74
N LEU A 10 -6.45 -8.82 5.98
CA LEU A 10 -6.06 -10.13 6.49
C LEU A 10 -4.57 -10.17 6.85
N SER A 11 -3.74 -9.60 5.97
CA SER A 11 -2.30 -9.62 6.15
C SER A 11 -1.65 -8.46 5.39
N ALA A 12 -0.51 -8.02 5.92
CA ALA A 12 0.38 -7.08 5.26
C ALA A 12 1.82 -7.54 5.48
N TRP A 13 2.61 -7.53 4.41
CA TRP A 13 4.05 -7.80 4.47
C TRP A 13 4.76 -6.94 3.45
N TRP A 14 6.06 -6.77 3.63
CA TRP A 14 6.85 -5.90 2.78
C TRP A 14 8.08 -6.62 2.22
N SER A 15 8.57 -6.09 1.11
CA SER A 15 9.82 -6.45 0.48
C SER A 15 10.50 -5.18 -0.04
N VAL A 16 11.78 -5.28 -0.41
CA VAL A 16 12.54 -4.16 -1.00
C VAL A 16 13.09 -4.63 -2.33
N GLU A 17 12.84 -3.82 -3.36
CA GLU A 17 13.42 -3.95 -4.70
C GLU A 17 14.29 -2.73 -5.00
N GLU A 18 15.05 -2.77 -6.09
CA GLU A 18 15.91 -1.66 -6.49
C GLU A 18 15.09 -0.37 -6.66
N GLY A 19 15.32 0.61 -5.78
CA GLY A 19 14.67 1.92 -5.81
C GLY A 19 13.26 1.98 -5.21
N ALA A 20 12.72 0.89 -4.67
CA ALA A 20 11.37 0.87 -4.11
C ALA A 20 11.20 -0.06 -2.90
N TRP A 21 10.38 0.38 -1.96
CA TRP A 21 9.80 -0.45 -0.92
C TRP A 21 8.43 -0.93 -1.38
N ILE A 22 8.17 -2.21 -1.26
CA ILE A 22 6.93 -2.81 -1.75
C ILE A 22 6.17 -3.35 -0.55
N THR A 23 4.96 -2.85 -0.33
CA THR A 23 4.04 -3.41 0.66
C THR A 23 2.93 -4.15 -0.06
N HIS A 24 2.73 -5.40 0.30
CA HIS A 24 1.67 -6.25 -0.17
C HIS A 24 0.56 -6.29 0.89
N PHE A 25 -0.68 -6.18 0.42
CA PHE A 25 -1.87 -6.20 1.25
C PHE A 25 -2.81 -7.29 0.75
N GLU A 26 -3.25 -8.14 1.66
CA GLU A 26 -4.36 -9.07 1.41
C GLU A 26 -5.57 -8.59 2.16
N ALA A 27 -6.68 -8.46 1.43
CA ALA A 27 -7.94 -8.04 2.02
C ALA A 27 -9.09 -8.89 1.49
N THR A 28 -10.10 -9.06 2.34
CA THR A 28 -11.38 -9.66 1.96
C THR A 28 -12.46 -8.59 1.95
N TYR A 29 -13.25 -8.60 0.89
CA TYR A 29 -14.46 -7.80 0.76
C TYR A 29 -15.68 -8.60 1.22
N PRO A 30 -16.81 -7.92 1.48
CA PRO A 30 -18.10 -8.58 1.72
C PRO A 30 -18.39 -9.67 0.70
N GLY A 31 -18.88 -10.82 1.19
CA GLY A 31 -19.09 -12.00 0.35
C GLY A 31 -17.82 -12.77 0.05
N GLU A 32 -16.83 -12.75 0.96
CA GLU A 32 -15.60 -13.57 0.93
C GLU A 32 -14.73 -13.36 -0.33
N THR A 33 -14.83 -12.17 -0.94
CA THR A 33 -14.07 -11.88 -2.15
C THR A 33 -12.66 -11.45 -1.78
N PHE A 34 -11.70 -12.33 -2.02
CA PHE A 34 -10.29 -12.09 -1.76
C PHE A 34 -9.63 -11.22 -2.83
N CYS A 35 -8.89 -10.20 -2.41
CA CYS A 35 -8.08 -9.35 -3.28
C CYS A 35 -6.67 -9.17 -2.69
N ARG A 36 -5.68 -9.09 -3.59
CA ARG A 36 -4.30 -8.78 -3.22
C ARG A 36 -3.85 -7.52 -3.93
N SER A 37 -3.40 -6.54 -3.17
CA SER A 37 -2.89 -5.28 -3.69
C SER A 37 -1.43 -5.09 -3.33
N GLU A 38 -0.75 -4.28 -4.14
CA GLU A 38 0.66 -3.95 -4.00
C GLU A 38 0.83 -2.44 -4.06
N VAL A 39 1.62 -1.89 -3.13
CA VAL A 39 1.98 -0.48 -3.10
C VAL A 39 3.51 -0.38 -3.12
N ARG A 40 4.04 0.25 -4.17
CA ARG A 40 5.45 0.51 -4.38
C ARG A 40 5.78 1.93 -4.00
N VAL A 41 6.46 2.13 -2.88
CA VAL A 41 6.90 3.45 -2.41
C VAL A 41 8.34 3.68 -2.85
N SER A 42 8.57 4.72 -3.65
CA SER A 42 9.92 5.03 -4.12
C SER A 42 10.83 5.43 -2.96
N SER A 43 12.12 5.08 -3.04
CA SER A 43 13.09 5.47 -2.02
C SER A 43 13.19 6.99 -1.84
N ALA A 44 12.93 7.76 -2.90
CA ALA A 44 12.87 9.22 -2.84
C ALA A 44 11.66 9.74 -2.04
N ALA A 45 10.50 9.10 -2.19
CA ALA A 45 9.32 9.44 -1.40
C ALA A 45 9.54 9.17 0.09
N ILE A 46 10.20 8.05 0.43
CA ILE A 46 10.53 7.69 1.82
C ILE A 46 11.47 8.70 2.47
N ALA A 47 12.50 9.14 1.73
CA ALA A 47 13.43 10.16 2.22
C ALA A 47 12.73 11.49 2.57
N GLY A 48 11.65 11.84 1.86
CA GLY A 48 10.85 13.04 2.10
C GLY A 48 9.96 12.97 3.36
N VAL A 49 9.63 11.77 3.84
CA VAL A 49 8.78 11.54 5.03
C VAL A 49 9.59 11.66 6.34
N GLY A 50 10.89 11.96 6.26
CA GLY A 50 11.75 12.04 7.45
C GLY A 50 12.14 10.68 8.01
N ILE A 51 11.82 9.59 7.30
CA ILE A 51 12.44 8.27 7.45
C ILE A 51 13.83 8.38 6.83
N GLY A 52 14.69 9.10 7.54
CA GLY A 52 15.87 9.75 6.98
C GLY A 52 16.90 8.80 6.40
N HIS A 53 17.77 9.35 5.57
CA HIS A 53 19.09 8.81 5.24
C HIS A 53 20.01 8.71 6.48
N ARG A 54 19.60 7.95 7.50
CA ARG A 54 20.45 7.56 8.62
C ARG A 54 20.76 6.07 8.49
N GLY A 55 21.56 5.79 7.47
CA GLY A 55 22.34 4.56 7.26
C GLY A 55 21.54 3.26 7.31
N GLU A 56 21.18 2.71 6.14
CA GLU A 56 20.83 1.28 5.99
C GLU A 56 19.77 0.72 6.97
N GLY A 57 19.03 1.61 7.63
CA GLY A 57 18.22 1.31 8.80
C GLY A 57 16.90 0.70 8.41
N ARG A 58 16.92 -0.62 8.19
CA ARG A 58 15.78 -1.52 8.35
C ARG A 58 15.35 -1.58 9.82
N ASP A 59 15.19 -0.43 10.48
CA ASP A 59 14.63 -0.42 11.83
C ASP A 59 13.13 -0.67 11.76
N ALA A 60 12.61 -1.37 12.77
CA ALA A 60 11.21 -1.79 12.78
C ALA A 60 10.25 -0.59 12.72
N GLU A 61 10.65 0.54 13.31
CA GLU A 61 9.84 1.76 13.35
C GLU A 61 9.69 2.42 11.96
N GLY A 62 10.78 2.52 11.19
CA GLY A 62 10.73 3.02 9.82
C GLY A 62 9.93 2.10 8.89
N ILE A 63 10.08 0.78 9.07
CA ILE A 63 9.29 -0.23 8.35
C ILE A 63 7.79 -0.05 8.63
N ASP A 64 7.40 0.03 9.90
CA ASP A 64 6.00 0.19 10.30
C ASP A 64 5.42 1.50 9.76
N ALA A 65 6.21 2.58 9.71
CA ALA A 65 5.81 3.84 9.13
C ALA A 65 5.56 3.75 7.61
N VAL A 66 6.43 3.07 6.84
CA VAL A 66 6.22 2.86 5.40
C VAL A 66 4.98 1.98 5.14
N VAL A 67 4.80 0.92 5.92
CA VAL A 67 3.62 0.03 5.79
C VAL A 67 2.33 0.80 6.11
N ALA A 68 2.33 1.63 7.16
CA ALA A 68 1.18 2.47 7.50
C ALA A 68 0.86 3.48 6.38
N LEU A 69 1.86 4.17 5.84
CA LEU A 69 1.69 5.10 4.72
C LEU A 69 1.11 4.41 3.49
N ALA A 70 1.67 3.25 3.12
CA ALA A 70 1.21 2.46 1.99
C ALA A 70 -0.23 1.97 2.18
N ARG A 71 -0.57 1.54 3.39
CA ARG A 71 -1.91 1.07 3.76
C ARG A 71 -2.92 2.20 3.62
N ASP A 72 -2.64 3.35 4.24
CA ASP A 72 -3.57 4.46 4.29
C ASP A 72 -3.83 4.98 2.86
N GLN A 73 -2.78 5.05 2.03
CA GLN A 73 -2.95 5.42 0.62
C GLN A 73 -3.77 4.39 -0.16
N LEU A 74 -3.53 3.09 0.05
CA LEU A 74 -4.31 2.04 -0.60
C LEU A 74 -5.79 2.14 -0.22
N LEU A 75 -6.10 2.32 1.06
CA LEU A 75 -7.47 2.42 1.54
C LEU A 75 -8.23 3.59 0.89
N GLU A 76 -7.60 4.77 0.75
CA GLU A 76 -8.20 5.90 0.04
C GLU A 76 -8.52 5.59 -1.42
N ILE A 77 -7.69 4.79 -2.09
CA ILE A 77 -7.93 4.40 -3.50
C ILE A 77 -9.05 3.36 -3.57
N LEU A 78 -9.05 2.36 -2.69
CA LEU A 78 -10.08 1.33 -2.63
C LEU A 78 -11.47 1.92 -2.32
N GLU A 79 -11.54 2.91 -1.42
CA GLU A 79 -12.75 3.69 -1.16
C GLU A 79 -13.33 4.32 -2.44
N ARG A 80 -12.47 4.87 -3.30
CA ARG A 80 -12.89 5.52 -4.56
C ARG A 80 -13.30 4.52 -5.63
N GLU A 81 -12.71 3.32 -5.64
CA GLU A 81 -13.06 2.27 -6.61
C GLU A 81 -14.46 1.69 -6.35
N GLY A 82 -14.90 1.66 -5.08
CA GLY A 82 -16.28 1.33 -4.71
C GLY A 82 -16.72 -0.11 -5.02
N ARG A 83 -15.78 -1.00 -5.36
CA ARG A 83 -16.02 -2.42 -5.65
C ARG A 83 -14.76 -3.25 -5.35
N PRO A 84 -14.89 -4.58 -5.18
CA PRO A 84 -13.74 -5.46 -5.00
C PRO A 84 -12.72 -5.33 -6.15
N VAL A 85 -11.49 -4.98 -5.79
CA VAL A 85 -10.39 -4.77 -6.74
C VAL A 85 -9.03 -5.06 -6.10
N SER A 86 -8.15 -5.63 -6.90
CA SER A 86 -6.72 -5.79 -6.65
C SER A 86 -5.96 -4.70 -7.39
N LEU A 87 -5.09 -3.96 -6.70
CA LEU A 87 -4.39 -2.82 -7.27
C LEU A 87 -2.86 -3.01 -7.25
N VAL A 88 -2.19 -2.46 -8.25
CA VAL A 88 -0.76 -2.14 -8.16
C VAL A 88 -0.66 -0.63 -8.19
N VAL A 89 -0.11 -0.03 -7.13
CA VAL A 89 0.01 1.41 -6.93
C VAL A 89 1.48 1.77 -6.81
N THR A 90 1.91 2.85 -7.45
CA THR A 90 3.21 3.47 -7.23
C THR A 90 3.03 4.77 -6.45
N MET A 91 3.91 5.03 -5.49
CA MET A 91 3.98 6.26 -4.70
C MET A 91 5.34 6.91 -4.90
N GLY A 92 5.33 8.15 -5.37
CA GLY A 92 6.51 8.98 -5.58
C GLY A 92 6.43 10.28 -4.79
N THR A 93 7.38 11.18 -5.03
CA THR A 93 7.40 12.52 -4.42
C THR A 93 6.25 13.40 -4.89
N ASP A 94 5.74 13.13 -6.09
CA ASP A 94 4.72 13.97 -6.75
C ASP A 94 3.29 13.44 -6.54
N GLY A 95 3.14 12.38 -5.74
CA GLY A 95 1.87 11.73 -5.46
C GLY A 95 1.90 10.24 -5.79
N TRP A 96 0.76 9.69 -6.23
CA TRP A 96 0.58 8.28 -6.49
C TRP A 96 -0.12 8.00 -7.82
N GLU A 97 0.07 6.80 -8.34
CA GLU A 97 -0.53 6.33 -9.58
C GLU A 97 -0.97 4.87 -9.45
N VAL A 98 -2.14 4.54 -10.01
CA VAL A 98 -2.59 3.15 -10.14
C VAL A 98 -2.08 2.58 -11.47
N ILE A 99 -1.14 1.65 -11.37
CA ILE A 99 -0.49 1.00 -12.52
C ILE A 99 -1.35 -0.13 -13.07
N LYS A 100 -2.02 -0.89 -12.20
CA LYS A 100 -2.83 -2.04 -12.62
C LYS A 100 -4.06 -2.19 -11.74
N ARG A 101 -5.15 -2.65 -12.37
CA ARG A 101 -6.38 -3.09 -11.71
C ARG A 101 -6.68 -4.53 -12.10
N GLY A 102 -7.06 -5.34 -11.13
CA GLY A 102 -7.58 -6.69 -11.32
C GLY A 102 -8.90 -6.82 -10.60
N TYR A 103 -9.93 -7.32 -11.30
CA TYR A 103 -11.25 -7.53 -10.72
C TYR A 103 -11.48 -9.03 -10.51
N PRO A 104 -12.03 -9.44 -9.36
CA PRO A 104 -12.43 -10.82 -9.14
C PRO A 104 -13.60 -11.19 -10.07
N GLY A 105 -13.60 -12.43 -10.56
CA GLY A 105 -14.58 -12.97 -11.50
C GLY A 105 -14.41 -14.46 -11.70
#